data_AF-A0A968RAA5-F1
#
_entry.id   AF-A0A968RAA5-F1
#
_cell.length_a   1.000
_cell.length_b   1.000
_cell.length_c   1.000
_cell.angle_alpha   90.00
_cell.angle_beta   90.00
_cell.angle_gamma   90.00
#
_symmetry.space_group_name_H-M   'P 1'
#
loop_
_entity.id
_entity.type
_entity.pdbx_description
1 polymer ?
#
loop_
_entity_poly.entity_id
_entity_poly.type
_entity_poly.pdbx_seq_one_letter_code
_entity_poly.pdbx_strand_id
1 'polypeptide(L)' 'MSLAKFCVAVTAYLPEEIQKALEEWAEEESRSVSSLATYLLTKSVRERQELKKDESRSDRPR' A
#
# COMPACT_ATOMS: atom_id res chain seq x y z
N MET A 1 -12.17 -26.11 3.02
CA MET A 1 -12.64 -24.85 3.63
C MET A 1 -12.05 -23.70 2.82
N SER A 2 -12.86 -23.05 1.99
CA SER A 2 -12.39 -21.93 1.16
C SER A 2 -12.34 -20.67 2.02
N LEU A 3 -11.14 -20.16 2.29
CA LEU A 3 -10.94 -18.82 2.82
C LEU A 3 -11.24 -17.83 1.69
N ALA A 4 -12.52 -17.47 1.54
CA ALA A 4 -12.88 -16.28 0.79
C ALA A 4 -12.21 -15.09 1.50
N LYS A 5 -11.08 -14.65 0.95
CA LYS A 5 -10.36 -13.48 1.41
C LYS A 5 -11.25 -12.29 1.03
N PHE A 6 -12.00 -11.76 2.00
CA PHE A 6 -12.88 -10.62 1.77
C PHE A 6 -12.03 -9.42 1.36
N CYS A 7 -12.07 -9.07 0.06
CA CYS A 7 -11.48 -7.86 -0.45
C CYS A 7 -12.44 -6.70 -0.18
N VAL A 8 -11.99 -5.69 0.57
CA VAL A 8 -12.76 -4.47 0.87
C VAL A 8 -12.34 -3.37 -0.11
N ALA A 9 -13.30 -2.67 -0.70
CA ALA A 9 -13.03 -1.56 -1.61
C ALA A 9 -12.84 -0.24 -0.85
N VAL A 10 -11.91 0.58 -1.33
CA VAL A 10 -11.68 1.95 -0.86
C VAL A 10 -11.77 2.87 -2.07
N THR A 11 -12.50 3.98 -1.95
CA THR A 11 -12.59 5.02 -2.97
C THR A 11 -11.97 6.30 -2.43
N ALA A 12 -11.11 6.93 -3.23
CA ALA A 12 -10.46 8.20 -2.91
C ALA A 12 -10.38 9.06 -4.18
N TYR A 13 -10.36 10.37 -3.98
CA TYR A 13 -10.10 11.33 -5.05
C TYR A 13 -8.61 11.66 -5.05
N LEU A 14 -8.00 11.61 -6.23
CA LEU A 14 -6.60 11.93 -6.46
C LEU A 14 -6.49 13.18 -7.33
N PRO A 15 -5.45 14.00 -7.15
CA PRO A 15 -5.07 14.99 -8.15
C PRO A 15 -4.79 14.32 -9.51
N GLU A 16 -5.11 15.00 -10.61
CA GLU A 16 -4.99 14.46 -11.97
C GLU A 16 -3.53 14.05 -12.28
N GLU A 17 -2.57 14.84 -11.83
CA GLU A 17 -1.15 14.56 -12.01
C GLU A 17 -0.71 13.24 -11.35
N ILE A 18 -1.33 12.89 -10.22
CA ILE A 18 -1.03 11.63 -9.52
C ILE A 18 -1.69 10.45 -10.23
N GLN A 19 -2.92 10.64 -10.74
CA GLN A 19 -3.59 9.60 -11.52
C GLN A 19 -2.77 9.24 -12.76
N LYS A 20 -2.32 10.23 -13.54
CA LYS A 20 -1.50 10.00 -14.75
C LYS A 20 -0.19 9.29 -14.44
N ALA A 21 0.51 9.73 -13.40
CA ALA A 21 1.75 9.08 -12.99
C ALA A 21 1.55 7.61 -12.58
N LEU A 22 0.41 7.27 -11.96
CA LEU A 22 0.07 5.88 -11.65
C LEU A 22 -0.30 5.07 -12.90
N GLU A 23 -0.96 5.67 -13.88
CA GLU A 23 -1.29 5.03 -15.16
C GLU A 23 -0.02 4.70 -15.96
N GLU A 24 0.88 5.67 -16.10
CA GLU A 24 2.18 5.49 -16.78
C GLU A 24 3.02 4.40 -16.12
N TRP A 25 3.16 4.43 -14.79
CA TRP A 25 3.93 3.41 -14.07
C TRP A 25 3.29 2.02 -14.19
N ALA A 26 1.96 1.93 -14.18
CA ALA A 26 1.27 0.65 -14.35
C ALA A 26 1.51 0.06 -15.76
N GLU A 27 1.53 0.91 -16.78
CA GLU A 27 1.86 0.54 -18.16
C GLU A 27 3.30 0.03 -18.29
N GLU A 28 4.28 0.75 -17.74
CA GLU A 28 5.68 0.35 -17.72
C GLU A 28 5.90 -1.04 -17.08
N GLU A 29 5.15 -1.35 -16.01
CA GLU A 29 5.21 -2.64 -15.32
C GLU A 29 4.25 -3.70 -15.90
N SER A 30 3.55 -3.40 -17.00
CA SER A 30 2.57 -4.30 -17.64
C SER A 30 1.53 -4.85 -16.65
N ARG A 31 0.99 -4.00 -15.78
CA ARG A 31 -0.01 -4.38 -14.76
C ARG A 31 -1.15 -3.38 -14.67
N SER A 32 -2.22 -3.73 -13.94
CA SER A 32 -3.32 -2.79 -13.71
C SER A 32 -2.96 -1.72 -12.69
N VAL A 33 -3.54 -0.53 -12.83
CA VAL A 33 -3.46 0.57 -11.84
C VAL A 33 -3.94 0.10 -10.46
N SER A 34 -5.00 -0.70 -10.40
CA SER A 34 -5.52 -1.27 -9.14
C SER A 34 -4.52 -2.21 -8.47
N SER A 35 -3.77 -3.00 -9.24
CA SER A 35 -2.71 -3.88 -8.73
C SER A 35 -1.53 -3.06 -8.21
N LEU A 36 -1.11 -2.03 -8.96
CA LEU A 36 -0.07 -1.08 -8.55
C LEU A 36 -0.45 -0.38 -7.25
N ALA A 37 -1.64 0.22 -7.19
CA ALA A 37 -2.12 0.90 -6.00
C ALA A 37 -2.19 -0.04 -4.78
N THR A 38 -2.69 -1.26 -4.96
CA THR A 38 -2.72 -2.27 -3.89
C THR A 38 -1.32 -2.60 -3.38
N TYR A 39 -0.35 -2.78 -4.28
CA TYR A 39 1.03 -3.06 -3.92
C TYR A 39 1.66 -1.91 -3.12
N LEU A 40 1.55 -0.68 -3.63
CA LEU A 40 2.10 0.51 -2.99
C LEU A 40 1.50 0.75 -1.60
N LEU A 41 0.17 0.72 -1.50
CA LEU A 41 -0.52 0.90 -0.22
C LEU A 41 -0.17 -0.19 0.79
N THR A 42 -0.08 -1.45 0.34
CA THR A 42 0.31 -2.56 1.22
C THR A 42 1.74 -2.38 1.74
N LYS A 43 2.66 -1.98 0.86
CA LYS A 43 4.06 -1.72 1.22
C LYS A 43 4.15 -0.61 2.27
N SER A 44 3.54 0.55 2.01
CA SER A 44 3.58 1.69 2.94
C SER A 44 2.95 1.39 4.30
N VAL A 45 1.86 0.61 4.35
CA VAL A 45 1.25 0.20 5.63
C VAL A 45 2.19 -0.71 6.42
N ARG A 46 2.88 -1.66 5.77
CA ARG A 46 3.84 -2.56 6.43
C ARG A 46 5.03 -1.79 6.98
N GLU A 47 5.63 -0.92 6.17
CA GLU A 47 6.76 -0.09 6.59
C GLU A 47 6.38 0.77 7.81
N ARG A 48 5.17 1.36 7.82
CA ARG A 48 4.67 2.12 8.97
C ARG A 48 4.47 1.26 10.22
N GLN A 49 4.06 -0.01 10.07
CA GLN A 49 3.89 -0.93 11.19
C GLN A 49 5.23 -1.37 11.77
N GLU A 50 6.24 -1.57 10.92
CA GLU A 50 7.59 -1.93 11.33
C GLU A 50 8.25 -0.80 12.13
N LEU A 51 8.17 0.45 11.65
CA LEU A 51 8.68 1.62 12.37
C LEU A 51 8.11 1.74 13.79
N LYS A 52 6.78 1.56 13.95
CA LYS A 52 6.14 1.60 15.27
C LYS A 52 6.61 0.48 16.22
N LYS A 53 6.99 -0.67 15.67
CA LYS A 53 7.46 -1.81 16.46
C LYS A 53 8.89 -1.60 16.97
N ASP A 54 9.71 -0.89 16.21
CA ASP A 54 11.08 -0.55 16.61
C ASP A 54 11.12 0.61 17.63
N GLU A 55 10.26 1.62 17.48
CA GLU A 55 10.10 2.68 18.50
C GLU A 55 9.70 2.11 19.87
N SER A 56 8.76 1.16 19.89
CA SER A 56 8.31 0.50 21.13
C SER A 56 9.32 -0.48 21.74
N ARG A 57 10.36 -0.88 21.00
CA ARG A 57 11.48 -1.69 21.53
C ARG A 57 12.60 -0.85 22.12
N SER A 58 12.78 0.39 21.68
CA SER A 58 13.83 1.28 22.17
C SER A 58 13.56 1.89 23.55
N ASP A 59 12.32 1.78 24.05
CA ASP A 59 11.88 2.33 25.34
C ASP A 59 12.07 1.38 26.54
N ARG A 60 12.84 0.28 26.39
CA ARG A 60 13.18 -0.60 27.51
C ARG A 60 14.41 -0.06 28.26
N PRO A 61 14.31 0.27 29.57
CA PRO A 61 15.49 0.57 30.37
C PRO A 61 16.33 -0.71 30.51
N ARG A 62 17.65 -0.57 30.31
CA ARG A 62 18.64 -1.62 30.63
C ARG A 62 18.76 -1.83 32.13
#